data_AF-A0AAD8PQA2-F1
#
_entry.id   AF-A0AAD8PQA2-F1
#
_cell.length_a   1.000
_cell.length_b   1.000
_cell.length_c   1.000
_cell.angle_alpha   90.00
_cell.angle_beta   90.00
_cell.angle_gamma   90.00
#
_symmetry.space_group_name_H-M   'P 1'
#
loop_
_entity.id
_entity.type
_entity.pdbx_description
1 polymer ?
#
loop_
_entity_poly.entity_id
_entity_poly.type
_entity_poly.pdbx_seq_one_letter_code
_entity_poly.pdbx_strand_id
1 'polypeptide(L)'
;MHVRYILLAITSYFSIAFGLCYTNGRQGSYSRNQSILDLGDVCRQLSGKYNRLEAQRVCVTDKIDVSWSFELKMIGAGETREIDIEECMDGMKKELMCKPDRGGVHTYWNWRYKVKPGSRNLCFEPPYWKPIGGYDPQDEPKWYTCHEKYAMPWYCWKDKYGLPGYVGA
;
A
#
# COMPACT_ATOMS: atom_id res chain seq x y z
N MET A 1 -56.36 -9.53 -6.39
CA MET A 1 -55.20 -8.75 -6.85
C MET A 1 -53.98 -9.20 -6.06
N HIS A 2 -53.14 -10.08 -6.63
CA HIS A 2 -51.97 -10.62 -5.93
C HIS A 2 -50.70 -9.92 -6.44
N VAL A 3 -50.18 -8.99 -5.62
CA VAL A 3 -48.90 -8.33 -5.87
C VAL A 3 -47.80 -9.28 -5.43
N ARG A 4 -47.06 -9.84 -6.40
CA ARG A 4 -45.84 -10.62 -6.16
C ARG A 4 -44.68 -9.65 -5.97
N TYR A 5 -44.20 -9.52 -4.74
CA TYR A 5 -42.97 -8.78 -4.44
C TYR A 5 -41.76 -9.69 -4.64
N ILE A 6 -40.96 -9.41 -5.67
CA ILE A 6 -39.65 -10.02 -5.88
C ILE A 6 -38.66 -9.23 -5.00
N LEU A 7 -38.26 -9.83 -3.88
CA LEU A 7 -37.15 -9.35 -3.03
C LEU A 7 -35.82 -9.70 -3.71
N LEU A 8 -35.24 -8.74 -4.44
CA LEU A 8 -33.85 -8.79 -4.88
C LEU A 8 -32.95 -8.36 -3.72
N ALA A 9 -32.36 -9.33 -3.02
CA ALA A 9 -31.31 -9.09 -2.04
C ALA A 9 -30.01 -8.74 -2.79
N ILE A 10 -29.70 -7.44 -2.91
CA ILE A 10 -28.42 -6.95 -3.41
C ILE A 10 -27.41 -7.15 -2.27
N THR A 11 -26.65 -8.25 -2.29
CA THR A 11 -25.47 -8.40 -1.43
C THR A 11 -24.36 -7.54 -2.01
N SER A 12 -24.31 -6.27 -1.62
CA SER A 12 -23.16 -5.41 -1.86
C SER A 12 -21.96 -6.01 -1.14
N TYR A 13 -21.03 -6.59 -1.90
CA TYR A 13 -19.69 -6.92 -1.42
C TYR A 13 -19.02 -5.61 -0.99
N PHE A 14 -19.11 -5.27 0.30
CA PHE A 14 -18.29 -4.24 0.89
C PHE A 14 -16.85 -4.77 0.93
N SER A 15 -16.08 -4.48 -0.11
CA SER A 15 -14.63 -4.65 -0.08
C SER A 15 -14.08 -3.70 0.97
N ILE A 16 -13.79 -4.23 2.17
CA ILE A 16 -13.16 -3.46 3.25
C ILE A 16 -11.73 -3.17 2.80
N ALA A 17 -11.50 -1.95 2.30
CA ALA A 17 -10.17 -1.43 2.05
C ALA A 17 -9.52 -1.10 3.40
N PHE A 18 -8.48 -1.84 3.79
CA PHE A 18 -7.65 -1.49 4.95
C PHE A 18 -6.51 -0.62 4.44
N GLY A 19 -6.58 0.68 4.73
CA GLY A 19 -5.54 1.66 4.45
C GLY A 19 -5.02 2.28 5.74
N LEU A 20 -3.69 2.40 5.85
CA LEU A 20 -3.00 3.04 6.95
C LEU A 20 -2.13 4.17 6.42
N CYS A 21 -2.51 5.41 6.75
CA CYS A 21 -1.65 6.57 6.52
C CYS A 21 -0.51 6.59 7.54
N TYR A 22 0.71 6.87 7.09
CA TYR A 22 1.84 6.90 8.00
C TYR A 22 1.78 8.11 8.94
N THR A 23 1.95 7.87 10.24
CA THR A 23 1.96 8.94 11.24
C THR A 23 3.35 9.55 11.43
N ASN A 24 4.43 8.93 10.92
CA ASN A 24 5.80 9.38 11.10
C ASN A 24 6.62 9.36 9.79
N GLY A 25 7.70 10.16 9.78
CA GLY A 25 8.59 10.35 8.65
C GLY A 25 8.43 11.71 7.97
N ARG A 26 9.14 11.88 6.85
CA ARG A 26 9.10 13.09 6.02
C ARG A 26 7.66 13.35 5.55
N GLN A 27 7.31 14.62 5.40
CA GLN A 27 6.08 15.03 4.72
C GLN A 27 6.42 15.44 3.29
N GLY A 28 5.64 14.94 2.34
CA GLY A 28 5.61 15.46 0.99
C GLY A 28 4.67 16.65 0.86
N SER A 29 4.43 17.06 -0.39
CA SER A 29 3.48 18.14 -0.72
C SER A 29 2.44 17.76 -1.76
N TYR A 30 2.32 16.47 -2.10
CA TYR A 30 1.47 16.03 -3.21
C TYR A 30 -0.01 16.40 -3.01
N SER A 31 -0.59 16.25 -1.81
CA SER A 31 -2.00 16.60 -1.62
C SER A 31 -2.29 18.10 -1.72
N ARG A 32 -1.26 18.95 -1.57
CA ARG A 32 -1.36 20.41 -1.76
C ARG A 32 -1.10 20.81 -3.21
N ASN A 33 -0.16 20.15 -3.86
CA ASN A 33 0.20 20.42 -5.25
C ASN A 33 0.56 19.10 -5.96
N GLN A 34 -0.39 18.57 -6.74
CA GLN A 34 -0.21 17.32 -7.47
C GLN A 34 0.76 17.46 -8.64
N SER A 35 1.04 18.68 -9.13
CA SER A 35 1.92 18.90 -10.28
C SER A 35 3.41 18.73 -9.96
N ILE A 36 3.77 18.50 -8.69
CA ILE A 36 5.16 18.30 -8.26
C ILE A 36 5.70 16.94 -8.67
N LEU A 37 4.81 15.96 -8.89
CA LEU A 37 5.14 14.57 -9.18
C LEU A 37 4.25 14.06 -10.31
N ASP A 38 4.86 13.50 -11.35
CA ASP A 38 4.12 12.83 -12.43
C ASP A 38 3.80 11.39 -12.03
N LEU A 39 2.57 11.16 -11.56
CA LEU A 39 2.13 9.81 -11.19
C LEU A 39 1.96 8.89 -12.40
N GLY A 40 1.73 9.45 -13.59
CA GLY A 40 1.66 8.68 -14.83
C GLY A 40 3.02 8.05 -15.16
N ASP A 41 4.13 8.78 -14.98
CA ASP A 41 5.48 8.24 -15.14
C ASP A 41 5.82 7.15 -14.13
N VAL A 42 5.38 7.30 -12.89
CA VAL A 42 5.54 6.27 -11.85
C VAL A 42 4.77 5.01 -12.25
N CYS A 43 3.51 5.17 -12.66
CA CYS A 43 2.66 4.04 -13.01
C CYS A 43 2.98 3.40 -14.35
N ARG A 44 3.59 4.12 -15.30
CA ARG A 44 4.20 3.51 -16.50
C ARG A 44 5.29 2.49 -16.15
N GLN A 45 6.06 2.75 -15.09
CA GLN A 45 7.13 1.87 -14.64
C GLN A 45 6.62 0.70 -13.78
N LEU A 46 5.45 0.86 -13.15
CA LEU A 46 4.82 -0.17 -12.32
C LEU A 46 3.69 -0.94 -13.04
N SER A 47 3.30 -0.52 -14.24
CA SER A 47 2.27 -1.22 -15.02
C SER A 47 2.83 -2.49 -15.66
N GLY A 48 1.96 -3.48 -15.85
CA GLY A 48 2.31 -4.72 -16.52
C GLY A 48 1.94 -5.96 -15.70
N LYS A 49 2.49 -7.10 -16.11
CA LYS A 49 2.17 -8.41 -15.55
C LYS A 49 3.01 -8.72 -14.31
N TYR A 50 2.35 -9.09 -13.23
CA TYR A 50 2.94 -9.57 -11.98
C TYR A 50 2.62 -11.04 -11.76
N ASN A 51 3.58 -11.78 -11.23
CA ASN A 51 3.34 -13.06 -10.60
C ASN A 51 2.79 -12.87 -9.18
N ARG A 52 2.16 -13.92 -8.63
CA ARG A 52 1.65 -13.90 -7.26
C ARG A 52 2.76 -13.57 -6.26
N LEU A 53 2.51 -12.61 -5.37
CA LEU A 53 3.45 -12.06 -4.38
C LEU A 53 4.65 -11.29 -4.96
N GLU A 54 4.70 -11.09 -6.28
CA GLU A 54 5.70 -10.23 -6.89
C GLU A 54 5.47 -8.78 -6.47
N ALA A 55 6.57 -8.10 -6.12
CA ALA A 55 6.57 -6.68 -5.81
C ALA A 55 7.56 -5.97 -6.70
N GLN A 56 7.17 -4.79 -7.19
CA GLN A 56 8.06 -3.89 -7.91
C GLN A 56 8.09 -2.54 -7.21
N ARG A 57 9.21 -1.83 -7.40
CA ARG A 57 9.51 -0.59 -6.70
C ARG A 57 10.02 0.46 -7.66
N VAL A 58 9.60 1.69 -7.43
CA VAL A 58 10.07 2.86 -8.16
C VAL A 58 10.46 3.95 -7.17
N CYS A 59 11.60 4.57 -7.43
CA CYS A 59 12.08 5.73 -6.68
C CYS A 59 12.09 6.93 -7.63
N VAL A 60 11.42 8.00 -7.24
CA VAL A 60 11.36 9.24 -8.03
C VAL A 60 11.54 10.45 -7.12
N THR A 61 12.25 11.46 -7.59
CA THR A 61 12.37 12.73 -6.87
C THR A 61 11.42 13.73 -7.50
N ASP A 62 10.59 14.36 -6.67
CA ASP A 62 9.64 15.38 -7.12
C ASP A 62 10.33 16.73 -7.39
N LYS A 63 9.57 17.68 -7.93
CA LYS A 63 10.08 19.02 -8.29
C LYS A 63 10.56 19.87 -7.11
N ILE A 64 10.38 19.41 -5.87
CA ILE A 64 10.79 20.10 -4.65
C ILE A 64 11.80 19.28 -3.84
N ASP A 65 12.56 18.41 -4.51
CA ASP A 65 13.65 17.60 -3.95
C ASP A 65 13.22 16.58 -2.88
N VAL A 66 11.95 16.17 -2.85
CA VAL A 66 11.49 15.03 -2.03
C VAL A 66 11.56 13.76 -2.85
N SER A 67 12.33 12.77 -2.38
CA SER A 67 12.35 11.45 -3.00
C SER A 67 11.16 10.63 -2.50
N TRP A 68 10.43 10.02 -3.41
CA TRP A 68 9.26 9.21 -3.17
C TRP A 68 9.56 7.76 -3.51
N SER A 69 9.25 6.89 -2.57
CA SER A 69 9.37 5.45 -2.70
C SER A 69 7.98 4.87 -2.96
N PHE A 70 7.83 4.18 -4.08
CA PHE A 70 6.61 3.48 -4.49
C PHE A 70 6.86 1.98 -4.48
N GLU A 71 5.88 1.22 -4.02
CA GLU A 71 5.81 -0.23 -4.21
C GLU A 71 4.40 -0.64 -4.58
N LEU A 72 4.34 -1.48 -5.60
CA LEU A 72 3.15 -2.21 -5.97
C LEU A 72 3.43 -3.70 -5.81
N LYS A 73 2.53 -4.41 -5.14
CA LYS A 73 2.64 -5.86 -4.95
C LYS A 73 1.35 -6.57 -5.31
N MET A 74 1.46 -7.67 -6.04
CA MET A 74 0.34 -8.55 -6.34
C MET A 74 0.09 -9.48 -5.14
N ILE A 75 -1.09 -9.38 -4.53
CA ILE A 75 -1.52 -10.17 -3.36
C ILE A 75 -2.80 -10.98 -3.63
N GLY A 76 -3.29 -10.94 -4.86
CA GLY A 76 -4.47 -11.69 -5.29
C GLY A 76 -4.27 -13.21 -5.24
N ALA A 77 -5.37 -13.95 -5.25
CA ALA A 77 -5.34 -15.42 -5.21
C ALA A 77 -4.83 -16.05 -6.53
N GLY A 78 -4.91 -15.33 -7.65
CA GLY A 78 -4.46 -15.82 -8.96
C GLY A 78 -2.94 -15.97 -9.06
N GLU A 79 -2.48 -16.81 -9.98
CA GLU A 79 -1.04 -17.00 -10.24
C GLU A 79 -0.38 -15.77 -10.84
N THR A 80 -1.09 -15.05 -11.71
CA THR A 80 -0.63 -13.82 -12.34
C THR A 80 -1.76 -12.81 -12.48
N ARG A 81 -1.42 -11.53 -12.53
CA ARG A 81 -2.36 -10.45 -12.87
C ARG A 81 -1.61 -9.30 -13.52
N GLU A 82 -2.27 -8.67 -14.49
CA GLU A 82 -1.80 -7.43 -15.10
C GLU A 82 -2.48 -6.23 -14.44
N ILE A 83 -1.71 -5.18 -14.17
CA ILE A 83 -2.21 -3.88 -13.76
C ILE A 83 -2.01 -2.88 -14.90
N ASP A 84 -3.06 -2.14 -15.23
CA ASP A 84 -2.93 -1.01 -16.14
C ASP A 84 -2.48 0.26 -15.39
N ILE A 85 -2.15 1.30 -16.17
CA ILE A 85 -1.66 2.56 -15.63
C ILE A 85 -2.74 3.25 -14.78
N GLU A 86 -4.01 3.16 -15.15
CA GLU A 86 -5.12 3.84 -14.46
C GLU A 86 -5.40 3.20 -13.10
N GLU A 87 -5.47 1.87 -13.01
CA GLU A 87 -5.62 1.10 -11.76
C GLU A 87 -4.42 1.35 -10.83
N CYS A 88 -3.20 1.45 -11.38
CA CYS A 88 -2.02 1.85 -10.61
C CYS A 88 -2.17 3.27 -10.04
N MET A 89 -2.55 4.24 -10.89
CA MET A 89 -2.65 5.64 -10.49
C MET A 89 -3.71 5.83 -9.41
N ASP A 90 -4.87 5.20 -9.56
CA ASP A 90 -5.97 5.28 -8.60
C ASP A 90 -5.59 4.73 -7.23
N GLY A 91 -4.82 3.64 -7.20
CA GLY A 91 -4.27 3.10 -5.95
C GLY A 91 -3.21 4.01 -5.34
N MET A 92 -2.16 4.36 -6.10
CA MET A 92 -1.04 5.16 -5.58
C MET A 92 -1.46 6.57 -5.16
N LYS A 93 -2.44 7.16 -5.84
CA LYS A 93 -2.98 8.48 -5.49
C LYS A 93 -3.60 8.48 -4.09
N LYS A 94 -4.26 7.41 -3.66
CA LYS A 94 -4.82 7.32 -2.29
C LYS A 94 -3.72 7.45 -1.24
N GLU A 95 -2.60 6.76 -1.45
CA GLU A 95 -1.46 6.80 -0.53
C GLU A 95 -0.75 8.15 -0.55
N LEU A 96 -0.66 8.80 -1.71
CA LEU A 96 -0.11 10.16 -1.80
C LEU A 96 -1.00 11.22 -1.14
N MET A 97 -2.31 10.97 -1.05
CA MET A 97 -3.29 11.88 -0.46
C MET A 97 -3.48 11.68 1.05
N CYS A 98 -2.84 10.66 1.65
CA CYS A 98 -2.86 10.41 3.09
C CYS A 98 -2.40 11.61 3.88
N LYS A 99 -3.19 12.07 4.85
CA LYS A 99 -2.80 13.17 5.75
C LYS A 99 -1.88 12.63 6.87
N PRO A 100 -0.81 13.36 7.25
CA PRO A 100 -0.40 14.70 6.80
C PRO A 100 0.67 14.69 5.69
N ASP A 101 0.38 14.10 4.52
CA ASP A 101 1.28 13.93 3.37
C ASP A 101 2.50 13.03 3.64
N ARG A 102 2.36 12.05 4.53
CA ARG A 102 3.45 11.13 4.91
C ARG A 102 3.45 9.83 4.11
N GLY A 103 2.60 9.73 3.09
CA GLY A 103 2.34 8.49 2.40
C GLY A 103 1.52 7.51 3.23
N GLY A 104 1.45 6.28 2.76
CA GLY A 104 0.70 5.23 3.42
C GLY A 104 0.89 3.88 2.75
N VAL A 105 0.07 2.95 3.20
CA VAL A 105 -0.08 1.64 2.61
C VAL A 105 -1.55 1.22 2.67
N HIS A 106 -2.07 0.71 1.56
CA HIS A 106 -3.36 0.06 1.56
C HIS A 106 -3.36 -1.19 0.69
N THR A 107 -4.26 -2.09 1.06
CA THR A 107 -4.55 -3.30 0.30
C THR A 107 -5.96 -3.16 -0.28
N TYR A 108 -6.08 -3.33 -1.59
CA TYR A 108 -7.36 -3.34 -2.28
C TYR A 108 -7.35 -4.41 -3.38
N TRP A 109 -8.35 -5.29 -3.31
CA TRP A 109 -8.56 -6.36 -4.28
C TRP A 109 -7.33 -7.28 -4.43
N ASN A 110 -6.61 -7.19 -5.55
CA ASN A 110 -5.43 -8.01 -5.86
C ASN A 110 -4.11 -7.29 -5.60
N TRP A 111 -4.14 -6.06 -5.10
CA TRP A 111 -2.98 -5.19 -5.04
C TRP A 111 -2.76 -4.62 -3.65
N ARG A 112 -1.49 -4.49 -3.29
CA ARG A 112 -1.04 -3.65 -2.19
C ARG A 112 -0.25 -2.49 -2.75
N TYR A 113 -0.69 -1.28 -2.41
CA TYR A 113 -0.08 -0.02 -2.80
C TYR A 113 0.61 0.56 -1.58
N LYS A 114 1.87 0.99 -1.76
CA LYS A 114 2.66 1.56 -0.68
C LYS A 114 3.48 2.71 -1.19
N VAL A 115 3.35 3.85 -0.51
CA VAL A 115 4.02 5.08 -0.90
C VAL A 115 4.60 5.75 0.32
N LYS A 116 5.85 6.20 0.24
CA LYS A 116 6.47 6.99 1.31
C LYS A 116 7.38 8.08 0.75
N PRO A 117 7.22 9.34 1.19
CA PRO A 117 8.24 10.36 0.98
C PRO A 117 9.42 10.11 1.92
N GLY A 118 10.62 10.31 1.38
CA GLY A 118 11.91 10.24 2.06
C GLY A 118 12.68 11.54 1.89
N SER A 119 13.93 11.51 2.33
CA SER A 119 14.84 12.64 2.14
C SER A 119 15.38 12.68 0.71
N ARG A 120 16.02 13.79 0.32
CA ARG A 120 16.59 13.95 -1.02
C ARG A 120 17.56 12.81 -1.35
N ASN A 121 17.36 12.17 -2.50
CA ASN A 121 18.12 11.00 -2.99
C ASN A 121 18.04 9.78 -2.09
N LEU A 122 17.05 9.71 -1.20
CA LEU A 122 16.92 8.64 -0.24
C LEU A 122 15.54 8.00 -0.36
N CYS A 123 15.52 6.86 -1.06
CA CYS A 123 14.35 6.01 -1.17
C CYS A 123 14.53 4.73 -0.34
N PHE A 124 13.41 4.11 -0.01
CA PHE A 124 13.33 2.81 0.64
C PHE A 124 13.98 2.77 2.05
N GLU A 125 13.83 3.85 2.81
CA GLU A 125 14.38 3.99 4.17
C GLU A 125 13.72 3.05 5.22
N PRO A 126 14.50 2.27 5.99
CA PRO A 126 13.98 1.53 7.14
C PRO A 126 13.21 2.45 8.13
N PRO A 127 12.25 1.93 8.90
CA PRO A 127 11.81 0.53 8.99
C PRO A 127 10.70 0.17 7.98
N TYR A 128 10.30 1.10 7.12
CA TYR A 128 9.10 0.93 6.30
C TYR A 128 9.29 -0.03 5.14
N TRP A 129 10.53 -0.26 4.72
CA TRP A 129 10.83 -1.02 3.53
C TRP A 129 11.54 -2.31 3.91
N LYS A 130 10.92 -3.43 3.55
CA LYS A 130 11.52 -4.77 3.65
C LYS A 130 12.27 -5.11 2.37
N PRO A 131 13.12 -6.16 2.30
CA PRO A 131 13.57 -6.68 1.02
C PRO A 131 12.39 -7.06 0.11
N ILE A 132 12.57 -6.96 -1.21
CA ILE A 132 11.56 -7.43 -2.19
C ILE A 132 11.34 -8.93 -1.94
N GLY A 133 10.08 -9.35 -1.80
CA GLY A 133 9.71 -10.73 -1.47
C GLY A 133 9.73 -11.07 0.02
N GLY A 134 10.21 -10.17 0.89
CA GLY A 134 10.09 -10.34 2.34
C GLY A 134 8.63 -10.41 2.78
N TYR A 135 8.33 -11.26 3.76
CA TYR A 135 7.00 -11.34 4.37
C TYR A 135 6.62 -9.99 4.99
N ASP A 136 5.54 -9.37 4.53
CA ASP A 136 4.93 -8.19 5.15
C ASP A 136 3.58 -8.64 5.75
N PRO A 137 3.37 -8.55 7.07
CA PRO A 137 2.08 -8.89 7.69
C PRO A 137 0.89 -8.18 7.04
N GLN A 138 1.13 -7.04 6.38
CA GLN A 138 0.13 -6.27 5.66
C GLN A 138 -0.29 -6.88 4.30
N ASP A 139 0.46 -7.88 3.81
CA ASP A 139 0.09 -8.66 2.62
C ASP A 139 -1.10 -9.58 2.89
N GLU A 140 -1.32 -9.97 4.16
CA GLU A 140 -2.41 -10.87 4.56
C GLU A 140 -3.21 -10.31 5.75
N PRO A 141 -4.13 -9.36 5.51
CA PRO A 141 -4.87 -8.68 6.57
C PRO A 141 -5.84 -9.57 7.37
N LYS A 142 -6.00 -10.85 7.00
CA LYS A 142 -6.89 -11.79 7.71
C LYS A 142 -6.31 -12.29 9.05
N TRP A 143 -5.03 -12.00 9.34
CA TRP A 143 -4.32 -12.60 10.48
C TRP A 143 -3.73 -11.57 11.46
N TYR A 144 -4.36 -10.41 11.64
CA TYR A 144 -3.95 -9.42 12.66
C TYR A 144 -4.16 -9.89 14.13
N THR A 145 -3.95 -11.17 14.40
CA THR A 145 -3.81 -11.74 15.74
C THR A 145 -2.38 -12.23 15.88
N CYS A 146 -1.56 -11.41 16.53
CA CYS A 146 -0.23 -11.74 16.99
C CYS A 146 -0.24 -13.13 17.66
N HIS A 147 0.49 -14.11 17.11
CA HIS A 147 0.76 -15.36 17.81
C HIS A 147 2.14 -15.27 18.44
N GLU A 148 2.18 -14.74 19.67
CA GLU A 148 3.26 -15.01 20.60
C GLU A 148 3.39 -16.53 20.79
N LYS A 149 4.40 -17.14 20.18
CA LYS A 149 4.96 -18.39 20.70
C LYS A 149 6.47 -18.28 20.77
N TYR A 150 6.94 -18.05 21.99
CA TYR A 150 8.33 -18.22 22.38
C TYR A 150 8.71 -19.70 22.35
N ALA A 151 9.55 -20.10 21.39
CA ALA A 151 10.61 -21.13 21.51
C ALA A 151 11.18 -21.45 20.11
N MET A 152 12.45 -21.12 19.86
CA MET A 152 13.16 -21.36 18.58
C MET A 152 12.51 -20.61 17.38
N PRO A 153 12.86 -20.83 16.09
CA PRO A 153 13.39 -19.86 15.10
C PRO A 153 12.48 -18.67 14.65
N TRP A 154 11.47 -18.39 15.45
CA TRP A 154 10.52 -17.30 15.51
C TRP A 154 11.14 -16.02 16.09
N TYR A 155 11.83 -15.23 15.28
CA TYR A 155 11.77 -13.79 15.50
C TYR A 155 10.38 -13.31 15.05
N CYS A 156 9.42 -13.32 15.96
CA CYS A 156 8.24 -12.46 15.83
C CYS A 156 8.76 -11.03 15.69
N TRP A 157 8.46 -10.37 14.56
CA TRP A 157 8.81 -8.98 14.39
C TRP A 157 8.05 -8.19 15.47
N LYS A 158 8.77 -7.52 16.38
CA LYS A 158 8.11 -6.60 17.31
C LYS A 158 7.33 -5.60 16.45
N ASP A 159 6.01 -5.56 16.60
CA ASP A 159 5.11 -4.68 15.83
C ASP A 159 5.51 -3.21 15.88
N LYS A 160 6.31 -2.80 16.88
CA LYS A 160 6.98 -1.48 16.93
C LYS A 160 7.86 -1.16 15.72
N TYR A 161 8.20 -2.14 14.89
CA TYR A 161 8.99 -1.99 13.66
C TYR A 161 8.22 -2.38 12.39
N GLY A 162 7.03 -2.97 12.50
CA GLY A 162 6.21 -3.40 11.35
C GLY A 162 5.20 -2.37 10.89
N LEU A 163 4.82 -1.44 11.78
CA LEU A 163 3.94 -0.31 11.51
C LEU A 163 4.54 0.96 12.15
N PRO A 164 4.64 2.11 11.46
CA PRO A 164 4.73 3.37 12.19
C PRO A 164 3.38 3.70 12.80
N GLY A 165 3.30 3.61 14.11
CA GLY A 165 2.40 4.49 14.85
C GLY A 165 1.13 3.88 15.41
N TYR A 166 1.19 2.66 15.93
CA TYR A 166 0.42 2.38 17.14
C TYR A 166 1.23 2.89 18.34
N VAL A 167 1.15 4.19 18.61
CA VAL A 167 1.34 4.68 19.97
C VAL A 167 -0.08 4.74 20.51
N GLY A 168 -0.38 3.92 21.51
CA GLY A 168 -1.71 3.80 22.10
C GLY A 168 -2.29 5.17 22.46
N ALA A 169 -3.60 5.30 22.24
CA ALA A 169 -4.42 6.24 22.97
C ALA A 169 -4.35 5.94 24.47
#